data_AF-A0A6J7I3X5-F1
#
_entry.id   AF-A0A6J7I3X5-F1
#
_cell.length_a   1.000
_cell.length_b   1.000
_cell.length_c   1.000
_cell.angle_alpha   90.00
_cell.angle_beta   90.00
_cell.angle_gamma   90.00
#
_symmetry.space_group_name_H-M   'P 1'
#
loop_
_entity.id
_entity.type
_entity.pdbx_description
1 polymer ?
#
loop_
_entity_poly.entity_id
_entity_poly.type
_entity_poly.pdbx_seq_one_letter_code
_entity_poly.pdbx_strand_id
1 'polypeptide(L)'
;MPPARRPLSKPTPTEPLPVGLTDTALSELGVSVGDAVRFRRRDTERWKEATVAKRETDGSISVRDSRGGLRALPIESIEVRTVGPRGGIVWEPLSERASRTEQMRLI
;
A
#
# COMPACT_ATOMS: atom_id res chain seq x y z
N MET A 1 8.04 17.78 -58.52
CA MET A 1 8.00 18.52 -57.24
C MET A 1 7.34 17.63 -56.19
N PRO A 2 7.85 17.55 -54.93
CA PRO A 2 7.62 16.48 -53.93
C PRO A 2 6.44 16.84 -52.96
N PRO A 3 6.05 16.06 -51.91
CA PRO A 3 6.91 15.12 -51.20
C PRO A 3 6.37 13.76 -50.69
N ALA A 4 7.35 12.84 -50.67
CA ALA A 4 7.72 11.91 -49.61
C ALA A 4 6.63 11.47 -48.62
N ARG A 5 6.25 10.19 -48.73
CA ARG A 5 5.57 9.46 -47.66
C ARG A 5 6.58 9.21 -46.53
N ARG A 6 6.43 9.97 -45.45
CA ARG A 6 7.15 9.81 -44.18
C ARG A 6 6.88 8.40 -43.63
N PRO A 7 7.89 7.59 -43.29
CA PRO A 7 7.66 6.32 -42.62
C PRO A 7 7.17 6.55 -41.19
N LEU A 8 6.22 5.71 -40.77
CA LEU A 8 5.64 5.64 -39.43
C LEU A 8 6.78 5.55 -38.40
N SER A 9 6.89 6.56 -37.54
CA SER A 9 7.79 6.54 -36.39
C SER A 9 7.51 5.29 -35.58
N LYS A 10 8.55 4.49 -35.34
CA LYS A 10 8.57 3.44 -34.32
C LYS A 10 7.96 3.99 -33.03
N PRO A 11 7.15 3.23 -32.27
CA PRO A 11 6.79 3.67 -30.94
C PRO A 11 8.09 3.90 -30.18
N THR A 12 8.30 5.14 -29.75
CA THR A 12 9.24 5.50 -28.70
C THR A 12 9.22 4.39 -27.65
N PRO A 13 10.36 3.90 -27.15
CA PRO A 13 10.36 3.23 -25.87
C PRO A 13 9.86 4.29 -24.89
N THR A 14 8.55 4.33 -24.64
CA THR A 14 8.00 4.96 -23.46
C THR A 14 8.72 4.25 -22.34
N GLU A 15 9.76 4.91 -21.87
CA GLU A 15 10.42 4.66 -20.61
C GLU A 15 9.34 4.11 -19.67
N PRO A 16 9.45 2.85 -19.20
CA PRO A 16 8.45 2.35 -18.29
C PRO A 16 8.50 3.31 -17.11
N LEU A 17 7.44 4.11 -16.95
CA LEU A 17 7.09 4.69 -15.66
C LEU A 17 7.32 3.55 -14.66
N PRO A 18 8.10 3.74 -13.59
CA PRO A 18 8.55 2.62 -12.76
C PRO A 18 7.33 1.95 -12.11
N VAL A 19 6.78 0.95 -12.82
CA VAL A 19 5.81 -0.04 -12.36
C VAL A 19 6.57 -0.92 -11.39
N GLY A 20 6.68 -0.44 -10.16
CA GLY A 20 7.42 -1.09 -9.09
C GLY A 20 7.59 -0.25 -7.84
N LEU A 21 7.52 1.09 -7.92
CA LEU A 21 7.77 1.93 -6.74
C LEU A 21 6.60 1.98 -5.75
N THR A 22 5.36 1.81 -6.21
CA THR A 22 4.18 1.83 -5.31
C THR A 22 4.05 0.56 -4.47
N ASP A 23 4.42 -0.59 -5.01
CA ASP A 23 4.45 -1.85 -4.24
C ASP A 23 5.66 -1.91 -3.31
N THR A 24 6.80 -1.32 -3.70
CA THR A 24 8.01 -1.32 -2.86
C THR A 24 7.74 -0.61 -1.53
N ALA A 25 7.09 0.56 -1.57
CA ALA A 25 6.85 1.34 -0.37
C ALA A 25 5.86 0.68 0.61
N LEU A 26 4.89 -0.11 0.11
CA LEU A 26 4.02 -0.92 0.97
C LEU A 26 4.73 -2.17 1.50
N SER A 27 5.52 -2.82 0.65
CA SER A 27 6.31 -4.00 1.00
C SER A 27 7.33 -3.69 2.11
N GLU A 28 7.89 -2.48 2.13
CA GLU A 28 8.74 -1.98 3.24
C GLU A 28 8.03 -1.96 4.59
N LEU A 29 6.71 -1.81 4.61
CA LEU A 29 5.89 -1.85 5.82
C LEU A 29 5.35 -3.27 6.11
N GLY A 30 5.70 -4.26 5.29
CA GLY A 30 5.20 -5.64 5.41
C GLY A 30 3.72 -5.79 5.07
N VAL A 31 3.18 -4.92 4.22
CA VAL A 31 1.79 -4.98 3.74
C VAL A 31 1.72 -4.92 2.23
N SER A 32 0.61 -5.41 1.67
CA SER A 32 0.33 -5.40 0.23
C SER A 32 -1.02 -4.77 -0.07
N VAL A 33 -1.18 -4.25 -1.29
CA VAL A 33 -2.49 -3.79 -1.77
C VAL A 33 -3.46 -4.96 -1.73
N GLY A 34 -4.65 -4.76 -1.17
CA GLY A 34 -5.63 -5.83 -0.99
C GLY A 34 -5.61 -6.48 0.39
N ASP A 35 -4.61 -6.19 1.24
CA ASP A 35 -4.59 -6.72 2.61
C ASP A 35 -5.76 -6.20 3.45
N ALA A 36 -6.37 -7.12 4.20
CA ALA A 36 -7.42 -6.79 5.15
C ALA A 36 -6.80 -6.06 6.35
N VAL A 37 -7.25 -4.83 6.57
CA VAL A 37 -6.84 -3.98 7.68
C VAL A 37 -8.06 -3.53 8.46
N ARG A 38 -7.85 -3.09 9.69
CA ARG A 38 -8.85 -2.35 10.44
C ARG A 38 -8.27 -1.03 10.91
N PHE A 39 -9.12 -0.02 11.00
CA PHE A 39 -8.72 1.30 11.42
C PHE A 39 -9.71 1.89 12.43
N ARG A 40 -9.23 2.83 13.25
CA ARG A 40 -10.07 3.69 14.11
C ARG A 40 -9.47 5.11 14.12
N ARG A 41 -10.27 6.17 14.12
CA ARG A 41 -9.73 7.55 14.14
C ARG A 41 -9.43 8.06 15.55
N ARG A 42 -10.06 7.46 16.55
CA ARG A 42 -9.89 7.76 17.97
C ARG A 42 -9.91 6.44 18.73
N ASP A 43 -9.24 6.38 19.87
CA ASP A 43 -9.23 5.18 20.70
C ASP A 43 -10.61 4.81 21.23
N THR A 44 -11.52 5.79 21.30
CA THR A 44 -12.92 5.61 21.69
C THR A 44 -13.83 5.17 20.53
N GLU A 45 -13.33 5.18 19.29
CA GLU A 45 -14.11 4.79 18.12
C GLU A 45 -14.02 3.28 17.88
N ARG A 46 -15.07 2.69 17.30
CA ARG A 46 -15.05 1.28 16.91
C ARG A 46 -14.06 1.06 15.77
N TRP A 47 -13.34 -0.05 15.82
CA TRP A 47 -12.56 -0.55 14.70
C TRP A 47 -13.47 -0.79 13.50
N LYS A 48 -13.05 -0.31 12.34
CA LYS A 48 -13.73 -0.49 11.05
C LYS A 48 -12.81 -1.25 10.13
N GLU A 49 -13.34 -2.28 9.49
CA GLU A 49 -12.61 -3.04 8.50
C GLU A 49 -12.46 -2.24 7.20
N ALA A 50 -11.30 -2.38 6.59
CA ALA A 50 -10.92 -1.76 5.34
C ALA A 50 -9.87 -2.62 4.62
N THR A 51 -9.51 -2.21 3.42
CA THR A 51 -8.51 -2.88 2.61
C THR A 51 -7.41 -1.89 2.23
N VAL A 52 -6.15 -2.31 2.26
CA VAL A 52 -5.03 -1.47 1.83
C VAL A 52 -5.20 -1.13 0.34
N ALA A 53 -5.13 0.15 0.01
CA ALA A 53 -5.21 0.63 -1.36
C ALA A 53 -3.82 1.08 -1.87
N LYS A 54 -3.12 1.95 -1.13
CA LYS A 54 -1.79 2.47 -1.49
C LYS A 54 -1.10 3.11 -0.29
N ARG A 55 0.23 3.31 -0.37
CA ARG A 55 0.97 4.21 0.52
C ARG A 55 0.98 5.62 -0.07
N GLU A 56 0.66 6.61 0.76
CA GLU A 56 0.74 8.04 0.43
C GLU A 56 2.18 8.54 0.60
N THR A 57 2.53 9.62 -0.08
CA THR A 57 3.88 10.20 -0.08
C THR A 57 4.29 10.78 1.28
N ASP A 58 3.32 11.11 2.13
CA ASP A 58 3.52 11.58 3.51
C ASP A 58 3.85 10.44 4.49
N GLY A 59 3.80 9.18 4.04
CA GLY A 59 3.98 7.99 4.87
C GLY A 59 2.67 7.41 5.44
N SER A 60 1.53 8.06 5.20
CA SER A 60 0.20 7.54 5.54
C SER A 60 -0.20 6.40 4.60
N ILE A 61 -1.22 5.62 4.99
CA ILE A 61 -1.78 4.55 4.16
C ILE A 61 -3.19 4.93 3.74
N SER A 62 -3.44 4.90 2.43
CA SER A 62 -4.80 4.94 1.91
C SER A 62 -5.44 3.56 2.08
N VAL A 63 -6.53 3.53 2.82
CA VAL A 63 -7.37 2.34 2.99
C VAL A 63 -8.72 2.57 2.34
N ARG A 64 -9.31 1.50 1.82
CA ARG A 64 -10.67 1.49 1.28
C ARG A 64 -11.60 0.86 2.29
N ASP A 65 -12.52 1.65 2.84
CA ASP A 65 -13.52 1.15 3.78
C ASP A 65 -14.54 0.23 3.09
N SER A 66 -15.32 -0.50 3.89
CA SER A 66 -16.40 -1.38 3.38
C SER A 66 -17.51 -0.65 2.63
N ARG A 67 -17.61 0.68 2.75
CA ARG A 67 -18.53 1.52 1.98
C ARG A 67 -17.92 2.01 0.66
N GLY A 68 -16.70 1.58 0.35
CA GLY A 68 -15.96 1.96 -0.85
C GLY A 68 -15.28 3.32 -0.77
N GLY A 69 -15.28 3.97 0.39
CA GLY A 69 -14.61 5.23 0.64
C GLY A 69 -13.10 5.07 0.81
N LEU A 70 -12.33 5.89 0.10
CA LEU A 70 -10.89 5.99 0.27
C LEU A 70 -10.56 6.96 1.41
N ARG A 71 -9.70 6.54 2.34
CA ARG A 71 -9.26 7.35 3.49
C ARG A 71 -7.77 7.19 3.69
N ALA A 72 -7.05 8.31 3.77
CA ALA A 72 -5.66 8.34 4.22
C ALA A 72 -5.64 8.36 5.75
N LEU A 73 -4.92 7.41 6.35
CA LEU A 73 -4.79 7.27 7.79
C LEU A 73 -3.33 7.02 8.17
N PRO A 74 -2.89 7.51 9.34
CA PRO A 74 -1.54 7.25 9.84
C PRO A 74 -1.40 5.77 10.22
N ILE A 75 -0.18 5.23 10.06
CA ILE A 75 0.13 3.82 10.34
C ILE A 75 -0.18 3.40 11.79
N GLU A 76 -0.13 4.34 12.74
CA GLU A 76 -0.42 4.10 14.16
C GLU A 76 -1.89 3.81 14.44
N SER A 77 -2.78 4.26 13.55
CA SER A 77 -4.23 4.08 13.68
C SER A 77 -4.76 2.88 12.88
N ILE A 78 -3.86 2.07 12.32
CA ILE A 78 -4.16 0.94 11.44
C ILE A 78 -3.58 -0.34 12.04
N GLU A 79 -4.38 -1.40 12.01
CA GLU A 79 -3.93 -2.75 12.32
C GLU A 79 -4.16 -3.66 11.11
N VAL A 80 -3.18 -4.51 10.84
CA VAL A 80 -3.21 -5.45 9.72
C VAL A 80 -3.65 -6.81 10.22
N ARG A 81 -4.52 -7.46 9.44
CA ARG A 81 -4.87 -8.85 9.68
C ARG A 81 -3.65 -9.73 9.41
N THR A 82 -3.22 -10.46 10.42
CA THR A 82 -2.13 -11.43 10.32
C THR A 82 -2.59 -12.81 10.75
N VAL A 83 -1.90 -13.83 10.23
CA VAL A 83 -2.08 -15.21 10.67
C VAL A 83 -1.04 -15.47 11.75
N GLY A 84 -1.50 -15.70 12.98
CA GLY A 84 -0.65 -16.03 14.10
C GLY A 84 -0.01 -17.42 13.94
N PRO A 85 1.00 -17.76 14.75
CA PRO A 85 1.77 -19.01 14.64
C PRO A 85 0.93 -20.29 14.83
N ARG A 86 -0.28 -20.16 15.36
CA ARG A 86 -1.25 -21.27 15.52
C ARG A 86 -2.42 -21.22 14.53
N GLY A 87 -2.29 -20.46 13.44
CA GLY A 87 -3.34 -20.29 12.42
C GLY A 87 -4.49 -19.36 12.83
N GLY A 88 -4.43 -18.76 14.02
CA GLY A 88 -5.43 -17.80 14.48
C GLY A 88 -5.32 -16.47 13.75
N ILE A 89 -6.45 -15.81 13.51
CA ILE A 89 -6.47 -14.44 12.98
C ILE A 89 -6.11 -13.49 14.12
N VAL A 90 -5.02 -12.77 13.96
CA VAL A 90 -4.58 -11.72 14.89
C VAL A 90 -4.57 -10.40 14.15
N TRP A 91 -4.75 -9.31 14.88
CA TRP A 91 -4.63 -7.97 14.36
C TRP A 91 -3.38 -7.35 14.96
N GLU A 92 -2.46 -6.96 14.10
CA GLU A 92 -1.15 -6.46 14.46
C GLU A 92 -1.03 -4.99 14.06
N PRO A 93 -0.59 -4.08 14.96
CA PRO A 93 -0.37 -2.68 14.61
C PRO A 93 0.59 -2.54 13.43
N LEU A 94 0.20 -1.74 12.42
CA LEU A 94 1.04 -1.54 11.25
C LEU A 94 2.35 -0.84 11.60
N SER A 95 2.34 0.03 12.61
CA SER A 95 3.56 0.64 13.17
C SER A 95 4.56 -0.40 13.68
N GLU A 96 4.10 -1.37 14.48
CA GLU A 96 4.96 -2.45 15.00
C GLU A 96 5.48 -3.35 13.87
N ARG A 97 4.63 -3.67 12.89
CA ARG A 97 5.02 -4.45 11.71
C ARG A 97 6.03 -3.73 10.84
N ALA A 98 5.85 -2.42 10.61
CA ALA A 98 6.79 -1.58 9.88
C ALA A 98 8.15 -1.58 10.57
N SER A 99 8.19 -1.30 11.87
CA SER A 99 9.43 -1.33 12.65
C SER A 99 10.11 -2.70 12.63
N ARG A 100 9.35 -3.80 12.68
CA ARG A 100 9.90 -5.16 12.55
C ARG A 100 10.54 -5.38 11.18
N THR A 101 9.87 -4.93 10.11
CA THR A 101 10.33 -5.11 8.73
C THR A 101 11.57 -4.26 8.47
N GLU A 102 11.60 -3.03 8.98
CA GLU A 102 12.77 -2.15 8.95
C GLU A 102 13.95 -2.74 9.71
N GLN A 103 13.72 -3.34 10.89
CA GLN A 103 14.76 -4.00 11.69
C GLN A 103 15.37 -5.22 10.99
N MET A 104 14.57 -6.01 10.26
CA MET A 104 15.06 -7.17 9.51
C MET A 104 15.88 -6.78 8.27
N ARG A 105 15.78 -5.55 7.79
CA ARG A 105 16.55 -5.05 6.63
C ARG A 105 17.98 -4.62 7.00
N LEU A 106 18.30 -4.48 8.30
CA LEU A 106 19.57 -3.93 8.77
C LEU A 106 20.63 -4.99 9.14
N ILE A 107 20.37 -6.27 8.91
CA ILE A 107 21.31 -7.38 9.20
C ILE A 107 22.07 -7.86 7.97
#